data_AF-A0A948BZH6-F1
#
_entry.id   AF-A0A948BZH6-F1
#
_cell.length_a   1.000
_cell.length_b   1.000
_cell.length_c   1.000
_cell.angle_alpha   90.00
_cell.angle_beta   90.00
_cell.angle_gamma   90.00
#
_symmetry.space_group_name_H-M   'P 1'
#
loop_
_entity.id
_entity.type
_entity.pdbx_description
1 polymer ?
#
loop_
_entity_poly.entity_id
_entity_poly.type
_entity_poly.pdbx_seq_one_letter_code
_entity_poly.pdbx_strand_id
1 'polypeptide(L)'
;MNKPALKIIFVLLTGILCLSKAEAASQKIVLTAEDGYRITGTLSPGNTKVGVVLLHMYKSDRRSWQPLVEELAGHGITTLSIDMRGHGDSRVSPNGDDLSRRVSLKDPKLFNRMHLDAEAAVRHLIDQGIDQDKIGLVGASVGCSVAIHTVAERKVPVSTVVVMTPGKDYLGIPTMDHIVKWTGIPLLILTSREEQDRGAAVIHAGLKNTGATLRVFEEEDIHGTNMFGEVDGVEKMITDWLLDTLNRPETAPAGSLPPADLPLYRINLRVHLAGSSRMPQEFAPIFSEINEIWQSQAGICFEIHTVDHDTPLADGLDMWFSPNIGGYNGYYDGEHIRMTDAPTLAGAPHPARSSAARTAAHELGHALSLPHRQESDDNLMRSKTYGWQLNGREIKLARGAAVNMALADTAPHNCSPPQINLHPGI
;
A
#
# COMPACT_ATOMS: atom_id res chain seq x y z
N MET A 1 -7.94 85.12 -3.01
CA MET A 1 -8.84 84.27 -3.81
C MET A 1 -8.26 82.86 -3.86
N ASN A 2 -8.81 81.96 -3.05
CA ASN A 2 -8.39 80.56 -2.93
C ASN A 2 -8.78 79.78 -4.19
N LYS A 3 -7.82 79.08 -4.82
CA LYS A 3 -8.09 77.99 -5.76
C LYS A 3 -7.92 76.66 -5.00
N PRO A 4 -8.88 75.72 -5.05
CA PRO A 4 -8.71 74.43 -4.39
C PRO A 4 -7.79 73.53 -5.21
N ALA A 5 -6.84 72.89 -4.53
CA ALA A 5 -5.96 71.88 -5.12
C ALA A 5 -6.73 70.57 -5.32
N LEU A 6 -6.72 70.06 -6.55
CA LEU A 6 -7.32 68.79 -6.96
C LEU A 6 -6.43 67.64 -6.44
N LYS A 7 -6.90 66.87 -5.46
CA LYS A 7 -6.26 65.63 -5.02
C LYS A 7 -6.54 64.52 -6.05
N ILE A 8 -5.52 64.13 -6.80
CA ILE A 8 -5.58 62.95 -7.68
C ILE A 8 -5.38 61.71 -6.78
N ILE A 9 -6.43 60.89 -6.66
CA ILE A 9 -6.37 59.58 -6.01
C ILE A 9 -5.91 58.58 -7.08
N PHE A 10 -4.70 58.02 -6.91
CA PHE A 10 -4.22 56.89 -7.68
C PHE A 10 -4.84 55.61 -7.10
N VAL A 11 -5.87 55.07 -7.74
CA VAL A 11 -6.40 53.74 -7.40
C VAL A 11 -5.46 52.72 -8.05
N LEU A 12 -4.62 52.07 -7.24
CA LEU A 12 -3.81 50.94 -7.67
C LEU A 12 -4.75 49.72 -7.83
N LEU A 13 -5.20 49.46 -9.06
CA LEU A 13 -5.87 48.18 -9.37
C LEU A 13 -4.81 47.08 -9.36
N THR A 14 -4.63 46.40 -8.22
CA THR A 14 -3.89 45.14 -8.16
C THR A 14 -4.73 44.07 -8.85
N GLY A 15 -4.53 43.90 -10.15
CA GLY A 15 -5.06 42.76 -10.89
C GLY A 15 -4.45 41.48 -10.35
N ILE A 16 -5.24 40.68 -9.65
CA ILE A 16 -4.89 39.30 -9.30
C ILE A 16 -4.85 38.54 -10.62
N LEU A 17 -3.65 38.28 -11.17
CA LEU A 17 -3.48 37.30 -12.22
C LEU A 17 -3.81 35.93 -11.63
N CYS A 18 -5.02 35.43 -11.87
CA CYS A 18 -5.30 34.00 -11.79
C CYS A 18 -4.45 33.32 -12.87
N LEU A 19 -3.30 32.76 -12.48
CA LEU A 19 -2.65 31.74 -13.30
C LEU A 19 -3.57 30.51 -13.29
N SER A 20 -4.37 30.35 -14.34
CA SER A 20 -4.98 29.07 -14.64
C SER A 20 -3.87 28.05 -14.89
N LYS A 21 -3.79 26.99 -14.07
CA LYS A 21 -2.97 25.81 -14.40
C LYS A 21 -3.46 25.30 -15.76
N ALA A 22 -2.65 25.46 -16.80
CA ALA A 22 -2.89 24.77 -18.06
C ALA A 22 -2.68 23.27 -17.78
N GLU A 23 -3.76 22.52 -17.79
CA GLU A 23 -3.73 21.07 -17.75
C GLU A 23 -3.02 20.58 -19.01
N ALA A 24 -1.95 19.80 -18.86
CA ALA A 24 -1.19 19.31 -20.00
C ALA A 24 -2.07 18.34 -20.80
N ALA A 25 -2.38 18.69 -22.05
CA ALA A 25 -3.23 17.87 -22.89
C ALA A 25 -2.62 16.48 -23.13
N SER A 26 -3.48 15.44 -23.14
CA SER A 26 -3.08 14.08 -23.46
C SER A 26 -2.45 13.99 -24.86
N GLN A 27 -1.42 13.17 -24.99
CA GLN A 27 -0.60 13.05 -26.20
C GLN A 27 -0.64 11.62 -26.73
N LYS A 28 -0.95 11.46 -28.03
CA LYS A 28 -0.77 10.18 -28.71
C LYS A 28 0.72 9.94 -28.95
N ILE A 29 1.23 8.83 -28.44
CA ILE A 29 2.64 8.44 -28.59
C ILE A 29 2.74 7.06 -29.24
N VAL A 30 3.94 6.72 -29.72
CA VAL A 30 4.24 5.35 -30.18
C VAL A 30 5.56 4.89 -29.57
N LEU A 31 5.49 3.74 -28.91
CA LEU A 31 6.59 3.06 -28.26
C LEU A 31 7.13 1.96 -29.17
N THR A 32 8.36 1.53 -28.93
CA THR A 32 8.92 0.34 -29.57
C THR A 32 9.21 -0.69 -28.49
N ALA A 33 8.50 -1.82 -28.53
CA ALA A 33 8.79 -2.96 -27.69
C ALA A 33 10.12 -3.60 -28.07
N GLU A 34 10.73 -4.36 -27.15
CA GLU A 34 12.06 -4.96 -27.35
C GLU A 34 12.13 -5.85 -28.60
N ASP A 35 11.02 -6.51 -28.95
CA ASP A 35 10.91 -7.34 -30.15
C ASP A 35 10.43 -6.59 -31.40
N GLY A 36 10.54 -5.26 -31.40
CA GLY A 36 10.32 -4.38 -32.55
C GLY A 36 8.86 -4.00 -32.80
N TYR A 37 7.91 -4.45 -31.99
CA TYR A 37 6.50 -4.06 -32.15
C TYR A 37 6.33 -2.57 -31.86
N ARG A 38 5.58 -1.88 -32.72
CA ARG A 38 5.18 -0.48 -32.49
C ARG A 38 3.88 -0.45 -31.69
N ILE A 39 3.96 0.07 -30.47
CA ILE A 39 2.87 0.08 -29.50
C ILE A 39 2.35 1.50 -29.37
N THR A 40 1.14 1.75 -29.84
CA THR A 40 0.48 3.04 -29.72
C THR A 40 -0.04 3.24 -28.31
N GLY A 41 0.15 4.43 -27.74
CA GLY A 41 -0.38 4.80 -26.43
C GLY A 41 -0.92 6.22 -26.39
N THR A 42 -1.61 6.53 -25.29
CA THR A 42 -2.01 7.88 -24.90
C THR A 42 -1.31 8.19 -23.57
N LEU A 43 -0.42 9.18 -23.60
CA LEU A 43 0.24 9.73 -22.41
C LEU A 43 -0.58 10.91 -21.91
N SER A 44 -1.09 10.85 -20.68
CA SER A 44 -1.71 11.99 -20.00
C SER A 44 -0.76 12.48 -18.91
N PRO A 45 -0.04 13.60 -19.12
CA PRO A 45 0.96 14.07 -18.18
C PRO A 45 0.33 14.55 -16.86
N GLY A 46 0.87 14.07 -15.74
CA GLY A 46 0.57 14.56 -14.41
C GLY A 46 1.50 15.71 -13.99
N ASN A 47 1.36 16.16 -12.75
CA ASN A 47 2.25 17.16 -12.14
C ASN A 47 3.09 16.61 -10.98
N THR A 48 2.97 15.31 -10.71
CA THR A 48 3.80 14.54 -9.78
C THR A 48 4.76 13.64 -10.54
N LYS A 49 5.69 13.02 -9.81
CA LYS A 49 6.59 11.99 -10.35
C LYS A 49 6.04 10.57 -10.21
N VAL A 50 4.72 10.43 -10.08
CA VAL A 50 4.02 9.14 -10.02
C VAL A 50 3.50 8.79 -11.40
N GLY A 51 3.70 7.54 -11.83
CA GLY A 51 3.32 7.05 -13.15
C GLY A 51 2.55 5.74 -13.11
N VAL A 52 1.55 5.60 -13.99
CA VAL A 52 0.74 4.38 -14.06
C VAL A 52 0.57 3.95 -15.53
N VAL A 53 0.87 2.68 -15.81
CA VAL A 53 0.60 2.06 -17.12
C VAL A 53 -0.72 1.28 -17.07
N LEU A 54 -1.57 1.46 -18.08
CA LEU A 54 -2.91 0.91 -18.14
C LEU A 54 -3.06 -0.11 -19.29
N LEU A 55 -3.45 -1.35 -18.97
CA LEU A 55 -3.41 -2.53 -19.85
C LEU A 55 -4.81 -3.11 -20.10
N HIS A 56 -5.38 -2.85 -21.27
CA HIS A 56 -6.78 -3.13 -21.60
C HIS A 56 -7.15 -4.64 -21.66
N MET A 57 -8.46 -4.93 -21.62
CA MET A 57 -9.02 -6.28 -21.79
C MET A 57 -9.07 -6.76 -23.26
N TYR A 58 -9.33 -8.04 -23.49
CA TYR A 58 -9.39 -8.63 -24.83
C TYR A 58 -10.43 -7.92 -25.71
N LYS A 59 -10.08 -7.65 -26.98
CA LYS A 59 -10.91 -6.90 -27.94
C LYS A 59 -11.31 -5.48 -27.49
N SER A 60 -10.62 -4.92 -26.50
CA SER A 60 -10.68 -3.50 -26.15
C SER A 60 -9.44 -2.76 -26.67
N ASP A 61 -9.26 -1.52 -26.23
CA ASP A 61 -8.12 -0.66 -26.52
C ASP A 61 -7.86 0.36 -25.40
N ARG A 62 -6.83 1.18 -25.54
CA ARG A 62 -6.37 2.15 -24.54
C ARG A 62 -7.43 3.14 -24.06
N ARG A 63 -8.50 3.38 -24.84
CA ARG A 63 -9.55 4.36 -24.51
C ARG A 63 -10.51 3.85 -23.46
N SER A 64 -10.60 2.54 -23.21
CA SER A 64 -11.48 2.00 -22.16
C SER A 64 -11.07 2.41 -20.75
N TRP A 65 -9.88 3.01 -20.59
CA TRP A 65 -9.37 3.51 -19.33
C TRP A 65 -9.74 4.96 -19.02
N GLN A 66 -10.45 5.66 -19.92
CA GLN A 66 -10.75 7.08 -19.78
C GLN A 66 -11.32 7.47 -18.39
N PRO A 67 -12.29 6.73 -17.80
CA PRO A 67 -12.79 7.06 -16.46
C PRO A 67 -11.70 7.09 -15.38
N LEU A 68 -10.82 6.07 -15.36
CA LEU A 68 -9.72 6.01 -14.41
C LEU A 68 -8.63 7.07 -14.71
N VAL A 69 -8.40 7.39 -15.99
CA VAL A 69 -7.45 8.45 -16.37
C VAL A 69 -7.88 9.80 -15.81
N GLU A 70 -9.18 10.11 -15.85
CA GLU A 70 -9.74 11.35 -15.29
C GLU A 70 -9.57 11.42 -13.78
N GLU A 71 -9.88 10.32 -13.07
CA GLU A 71 -9.66 10.24 -11.61
C GLU A 71 -8.18 10.43 -11.24
N LEU A 72 -7.27 9.71 -11.90
CA LEU A 72 -5.83 9.79 -11.64
C LEU A 72 -5.24 11.18 -11.97
N ALA A 73 -5.75 11.84 -13.01
CA ALA A 73 -5.34 13.20 -13.38
C ALA A 73 -5.67 14.22 -12.28
N GLY A 74 -6.81 14.05 -11.59
CA GLY A 74 -7.19 14.86 -10.42
C GLY A 74 -6.16 14.82 -9.29
N HIS A 75 -5.36 13.76 -9.21
CA HIS A 75 -4.27 13.58 -8.24
C HIS A 75 -2.88 13.90 -8.82
N GLY A 76 -2.81 14.41 -10.05
CA GLY A 76 -1.55 14.77 -10.70
C GLY A 76 -0.69 13.57 -11.08
N ILE A 77 -1.26 12.37 -11.22
CA ILE A 77 -0.56 11.15 -11.63
C ILE A 77 -0.44 11.13 -13.15
N THR A 78 0.75 10.81 -13.65
CA THR A 78 0.97 10.60 -15.09
C THR A 78 0.45 9.23 -15.49
N THR A 79 -0.40 9.15 -16.52
CA THR A 79 -0.92 7.87 -17.01
C THR A 79 -0.48 7.58 -18.44
N LEU A 80 -0.23 6.31 -18.73
CA LEU A 80 0.06 5.82 -20.07
C LEU A 80 -0.81 4.60 -20.37
N SER A 81 -1.90 4.81 -21.10
CA SER A 81 -2.72 3.72 -21.62
C SER A 81 -2.21 3.28 -22.99
N ILE A 82 -1.99 1.99 -23.18
CA ILE A 82 -1.43 1.44 -24.43
C ILE A 82 -2.41 0.49 -25.11
N ASP A 83 -2.37 0.47 -26.44
CA ASP A 83 -2.95 -0.60 -27.23
C ASP A 83 -1.93 -1.73 -27.30
N MET A 84 -2.14 -2.80 -26.54
CA MET A 84 -1.24 -3.97 -26.60
C MET A 84 -1.27 -4.59 -28.01
N ARG A 85 -0.17 -5.23 -28.41
CA ARG A 85 0.02 -5.76 -29.77
C ARG A 85 -1.22 -6.49 -30.31
N GLY A 86 -1.61 -6.15 -31.54
CA GLY A 86 -2.79 -6.68 -32.22
C GLY A 86 -4.10 -5.97 -31.92
N HIS A 87 -4.13 -5.01 -30.99
CA HIS A 87 -5.34 -4.27 -30.59
C HIS A 87 -5.22 -2.79 -30.97
N GLY A 88 -6.35 -2.08 -30.93
CA GLY A 88 -6.45 -0.64 -31.23
C GLY A 88 -5.66 -0.22 -32.49
N ASP A 89 -4.70 0.68 -32.32
CA ASP A 89 -3.81 1.18 -33.36
C ASP A 89 -2.48 0.37 -33.49
N SER A 90 -2.24 -0.62 -32.62
CA SER A 90 -1.02 -1.46 -32.58
C SER A 90 -1.18 -2.78 -33.35
N ARG A 91 -1.79 -2.74 -34.54
CA ARG A 91 -2.29 -3.94 -35.24
C ARG A 91 -1.29 -4.63 -36.17
N VAL A 92 -0.13 -4.04 -36.36
CA VAL A 92 0.83 -4.47 -37.39
C VAL A 92 2.07 -5.05 -36.74
N SER A 93 2.51 -6.22 -37.20
CA SER A 93 3.76 -6.85 -36.76
C SER A 93 4.98 -6.04 -37.21
N PRO A 94 6.18 -6.27 -36.63
CA PRO A 94 7.42 -5.62 -37.10
C PRO A 94 7.71 -5.87 -38.60
N ASN A 95 7.20 -6.97 -39.16
CA ASN A 95 7.38 -7.35 -40.56
C ASN A 95 6.27 -6.80 -41.49
N GLY A 96 5.29 -6.07 -40.94
CA GLY A 96 4.17 -5.51 -41.72
C GLY A 96 2.92 -6.37 -41.78
N ASP A 97 2.85 -7.51 -41.06
CA ASP A 97 1.69 -8.39 -41.09
C ASP A 97 0.52 -7.84 -40.26
N ASP A 98 -0.71 -7.99 -40.74
CA ASP A 98 -1.91 -7.74 -39.94
C ASP A 98 -2.09 -8.83 -38.87
N LEU A 99 -2.14 -8.41 -37.60
CA LEU A 99 -2.28 -9.29 -36.44
C LEU A 99 -3.74 -9.70 -36.18
N SER A 100 -4.73 -9.14 -36.88
CA SER A 100 -6.17 -9.37 -36.66
C SER A 100 -6.55 -10.86 -36.60
N ARG A 101 -5.99 -11.67 -37.51
CA ARG A 101 -6.20 -13.11 -37.55
C ARG A 101 -5.62 -13.81 -36.33
N ARG A 102 -4.40 -13.45 -35.90
CA ARG A 102 -3.75 -14.05 -34.73
C ARG A 102 -4.50 -13.71 -33.44
N VAL A 103 -4.98 -12.48 -33.32
CA VAL A 103 -5.85 -12.06 -32.21
C VAL A 103 -7.16 -12.85 -32.21
N SER A 104 -7.83 -12.96 -33.36
CA SER A 104 -9.10 -13.69 -33.48
C SER A 104 -8.96 -15.18 -33.16
N LEU A 105 -7.85 -15.79 -33.53
CA LEU A 105 -7.49 -17.18 -33.21
C LEU A 105 -6.94 -17.36 -31.80
N LYS A 106 -6.87 -16.29 -31.00
CA LYS A 106 -6.33 -16.31 -29.63
C LYS A 106 -4.93 -16.91 -29.57
N ASP A 107 -4.05 -16.57 -30.51
CA ASP A 107 -2.70 -17.15 -30.64
C ASP A 107 -1.88 -16.93 -29.35
N PRO A 108 -1.63 -17.98 -28.55
CA PRO A 108 -0.97 -17.82 -27.25
C PRO A 108 0.46 -17.30 -27.39
N LYS A 109 1.13 -17.49 -28.53
CA LYS A 109 2.48 -16.92 -28.75
C LYS A 109 2.45 -15.40 -28.88
N LEU A 110 1.35 -14.84 -29.39
CA LEU A 110 1.16 -13.40 -29.46
C LEU A 110 0.89 -12.83 -28.06
N PHE A 111 -0.09 -13.41 -27.34
CA PHE A 111 -0.51 -12.93 -26.02
C PHE A 111 0.60 -13.08 -24.96
N ASN A 112 1.34 -14.19 -24.95
CA ASN A 112 2.44 -14.39 -24.01
C ASN A 112 3.56 -13.34 -24.10
N ARG A 113 3.68 -12.64 -25.23
CA ARG A 113 4.70 -11.61 -25.44
C ARG A 113 4.22 -10.18 -25.15
N MET A 114 2.96 -10.00 -24.74
CA MET A 114 2.41 -8.67 -24.41
C MET A 114 3.09 -8.02 -23.20
N HIS A 115 3.77 -8.76 -22.32
CA HIS A 115 4.55 -8.17 -21.22
C HIS A 115 5.61 -7.20 -21.76
N LEU A 116 6.20 -7.46 -22.94
CA LEU A 116 7.16 -6.54 -23.57
C LEU A 116 6.54 -5.19 -23.95
N ASP A 117 5.24 -5.17 -24.25
CA ASP A 117 4.53 -3.93 -24.55
C ASP A 117 4.38 -3.09 -23.28
N ALA A 118 4.04 -3.73 -22.16
CA ALA A 118 3.96 -3.11 -20.85
C ALA A 118 5.34 -2.63 -20.37
N GLU A 119 6.40 -3.42 -20.55
CA GLU A 119 7.77 -3.01 -20.22
C GLU A 119 8.21 -1.79 -21.02
N ALA A 120 7.86 -1.71 -22.32
CA ALA A 120 8.16 -0.54 -23.14
C ALA A 120 7.44 0.72 -22.62
N ALA A 121 6.21 0.57 -22.13
CA ALA A 121 5.46 1.66 -21.51
C ALA A 121 6.08 2.12 -20.18
N VAL A 122 6.51 1.18 -19.33
CA VAL A 122 7.21 1.49 -18.08
C VAL A 122 8.51 2.26 -18.37
N ARG A 123 9.34 1.77 -19.29
CA ARG A 123 10.58 2.46 -19.70
C ARG A 123 10.29 3.87 -20.21
N HIS A 124 9.23 4.04 -20.99
CA HIS A 124 8.84 5.36 -21.47
C HIS A 124 8.47 6.32 -20.33
N LEU A 125 7.73 5.86 -19.31
CA LEU A 125 7.43 6.71 -18.15
C LEU A 125 8.71 7.14 -17.41
N ILE A 126 9.68 6.25 -17.25
CA ILE A 126 11.00 6.56 -16.66
C ILE A 126 11.71 7.64 -17.50
N ASP A 127 11.71 7.49 -18.83
CA ASP A 127 12.31 8.47 -19.75
C ASP A 127 11.60 9.84 -19.70
N GLN A 128 10.32 9.88 -19.33
CA GLN A 128 9.56 11.11 -19.07
C GLN A 128 9.83 11.71 -17.67
N GLY A 129 10.70 11.10 -16.87
CA GLY A 129 11.12 11.61 -15.56
C GLY A 129 10.25 11.18 -14.38
N ILE A 130 9.42 10.14 -14.55
CA ILE A 130 8.73 9.48 -13.45
C ILE A 130 9.76 8.74 -12.58
N ASP A 131 9.63 8.83 -11.26
CA ASP A 131 10.54 8.13 -10.34
C ASP A 131 10.33 6.61 -10.47
N GLN A 132 11.42 5.86 -10.58
CA GLN A 132 11.39 4.41 -10.83
C GLN A 132 10.62 3.63 -9.76
N ASP A 133 10.68 4.09 -8.51
CA ASP A 133 9.98 3.49 -7.38
C ASP A 133 8.51 3.93 -7.26
N LYS A 134 8.03 4.76 -8.18
CA LYS A 134 6.67 5.32 -8.19
C LYS A 134 5.88 4.94 -9.44
N ILE A 135 6.14 3.75 -9.98
CA ILE A 135 5.46 3.22 -11.16
C ILE A 135 4.51 2.07 -10.78
N GLY A 136 3.25 2.20 -11.18
CA GLY A 136 2.23 1.16 -11.04
C GLY A 136 1.73 0.58 -12.36
N LEU A 137 1.19 -0.64 -12.32
CA LEU A 137 0.45 -1.24 -13.44
C LEU A 137 -1.01 -1.46 -13.05
N VAL A 138 -1.94 -1.15 -13.95
CA VAL A 138 -3.35 -1.53 -13.83
C VAL A 138 -3.75 -2.35 -15.05
N GLY A 139 -4.22 -3.57 -14.83
CA GLY A 139 -4.67 -4.48 -15.88
C GLY A 139 -6.14 -4.87 -15.73
N ALA A 140 -6.81 -5.10 -16.86
CA ALA A 140 -8.16 -5.65 -16.90
C ALA A 140 -8.20 -6.94 -17.73
N SER A 141 -8.86 -8.00 -17.22
CA SER A 141 -8.98 -9.30 -17.90
C SER A 141 -7.60 -9.85 -18.34
N VAL A 142 -7.36 -10.07 -19.63
CA VAL A 142 -6.02 -10.46 -20.16
C VAL A 142 -4.92 -9.47 -19.75
N GLY A 143 -5.23 -8.17 -19.64
CA GLY A 143 -4.30 -7.16 -19.15
C GLY A 143 -3.78 -7.44 -17.74
N CYS A 144 -4.56 -8.15 -16.90
CA CYS A 144 -4.12 -8.61 -15.58
C CYS A 144 -2.98 -9.62 -15.69
N SER A 145 -3.14 -10.61 -16.58
CA SER A 145 -2.11 -11.62 -16.84
C SER A 145 -0.84 -10.98 -17.39
N VAL A 146 -0.97 -9.94 -18.23
CA VAL A 146 0.16 -9.15 -18.74
C VAL A 146 0.85 -8.36 -17.62
N ALA A 147 0.09 -7.69 -16.75
CA ALA A 147 0.66 -6.95 -15.62
C ALA A 147 1.47 -7.87 -14.69
N ILE A 148 0.89 -9.01 -14.32
CA ILE A 148 1.54 -9.99 -13.45
C ILE A 148 2.78 -10.59 -14.12
N HIS A 149 2.70 -10.92 -15.41
CA HIS A 149 3.83 -11.43 -16.19
C HIS A 149 4.98 -10.40 -16.23
N THR A 150 4.67 -9.13 -16.50
CA THR A 150 5.65 -8.03 -16.56
C THR A 150 6.47 -7.94 -15.27
N VAL A 151 5.80 -8.00 -14.12
CA VAL A 151 6.47 -7.99 -12.81
C VAL A 151 7.29 -9.26 -12.59
N ALA A 152 6.77 -10.43 -12.97
CA ALA A 152 7.45 -11.71 -12.78
C ALA A 152 8.77 -11.81 -13.55
N GLU A 153 8.92 -11.10 -14.67
CA GLU A 153 10.15 -11.05 -15.46
C GLU A 153 11.25 -10.16 -14.86
N ARG A 154 10.88 -9.23 -13.97
CA ARG A 154 11.81 -8.33 -13.23
C ARG A 154 12.77 -7.55 -14.14
N LYS A 155 12.30 -7.15 -15.33
CA LYS A 155 13.08 -6.39 -16.32
C LYS A 155 12.91 -4.87 -16.24
N VAL A 156 11.85 -4.43 -15.55
CA VAL A 156 11.53 -3.01 -15.33
C VAL A 156 11.02 -2.84 -13.89
N PRO A 157 11.22 -1.67 -13.26
CA PRO A 157 10.73 -1.42 -11.91
C PRO A 157 9.21 -1.21 -11.92
N VAL A 158 8.52 -1.88 -11.01
CA VAL A 158 7.07 -1.75 -10.75
C VAL A 158 6.86 -1.90 -9.26
N SER A 159 6.23 -0.90 -8.64
CA SER A 159 6.08 -0.82 -7.18
C SER A 159 4.70 -1.22 -6.68
N THR A 160 3.70 -1.29 -7.57
CA THR A 160 2.34 -1.72 -7.22
C THR A 160 1.60 -2.23 -8.45
N VAL A 161 0.65 -3.13 -8.24
CA VAL A 161 -0.20 -3.65 -9.31
C VAL A 161 -1.66 -3.68 -8.87
N VAL A 162 -2.56 -3.34 -9.80
CA VAL A 162 -4.00 -3.53 -9.66
C VAL A 162 -4.48 -4.41 -10.82
N VAL A 163 -5.29 -5.43 -10.52
CA VAL A 163 -5.86 -6.33 -11.51
C VAL A 163 -7.37 -6.42 -11.37
N MET A 164 -8.09 -6.16 -12.46
CA MET A 164 -9.54 -6.19 -12.56
C MET A 164 -9.99 -7.46 -13.28
N THR A 165 -10.68 -8.34 -12.55
CA THR A 165 -11.16 -9.66 -12.96
C THR A 165 -10.06 -10.55 -13.56
N PRO A 166 -8.98 -10.86 -12.82
CA PRO A 166 -7.89 -11.69 -13.34
C PRO A 166 -8.31 -13.17 -13.50
N GLY A 167 -7.70 -13.82 -14.49
CA GLY A 167 -7.86 -15.25 -14.78
C GLY A 167 -6.56 -16.02 -14.57
N LYS A 168 -6.68 -17.34 -14.42
CA LYS A 168 -5.52 -18.25 -14.26
C LYS A 168 -4.62 -18.30 -15.50
N ASP A 169 -5.23 -18.21 -16.68
CA ASP A 169 -4.58 -18.53 -17.95
C ASP A 169 -5.19 -17.78 -19.16
N TYR A 170 -5.60 -16.51 -18.99
CA TYR A 170 -6.26 -15.77 -20.07
C TYR A 170 -5.45 -15.79 -21.36
N LEU A 171 -6.10 -16.29 -22.42
CA LEU A 171 -5.54 -16.37 -23.77
C LEU A 171 -4.19 -17.11 -23.84
N GLY A 172 -3.98 -18.05 -22.91
CA GLY A 172 -2.79 -18.88 -22.83
C GLY A 172 -1.60 -18.22 -22.12
N ILE A 173 -1.80 -17.10 -21.42
CA ILE A 173 -0.78 -16.50 -20.55
C ILE A 173 -0.81 -17.21 -19.18
N PRO A 174 0.21 -17.99 -18.78
CA PRO A 174 0.17 -18.84 -17.59
C PRO A 174 0.36 -18.02 -16.30
N THR A 175 -0.68 -17.29 -15.89
CA THR A 175 -0.64 -16.38 -14.74
C THR A 175 -0.22 -17.11 -13.46
N MET A 176 -0.66 -18.36 -13.30
CA MET A 176 -0.30 -19.17 -12.13
C MET A 176 1.20 -19.45 -12.02
N ASP A 177 1.92 -19.59 -13.14
CA ASP A 177 3.37 -19.78 -13.14
C ASP A 177 4.10 -18.47 -12.79
N HIS A 178 3.52 -17.33 -13.19
CA HIS A 178 4.08 -16.01 -12.91
C HIS A 178 3.96 -15.63 -11.44
N ILE A 179 2.83 -15.95 -10.78
CA ILE A 179 2.65 -15.61 -9.36
C ILE A 179 3.58 -16.40 -8.44
N VAL A 180 4.10 -17.56 -8.86
CA VAL A 180 5.14 -18.30 -8.11
C VAL A 180 6.42 -17.46 -7.98
N LYS A 181 6.69 -16.57 -8.94
CA LYS A 181 7.85 -15.68 -8.93
C LYS A 181 7.59 -14.34 -8.22
N TRP A 182 6.39 -14.12 -7.68
CA TRP A 182 5.96 -12.84 -7.09
C TRP A 182 6.76 -12.50 -5.83
N THR A 183 7.27 -11.28 -5.74
CA THR A 183 8.23 -10.86 -4.69
C THR A 183 7.67 -9.86 -3.70
N GLY A 184 6.39 -10.00 -3.33
CA GLY A 184 5.80 -9.15 -2.30
C GLY A 184 5.34 -7.77 -2.77
N ILE A 185 5.38 -7.49 -4.09
CA ILE A 185 4.85 -6.23 -4.63
C ILE A 185 3.36 -6.13 -4.26
N PRO A 186 2.90 -4.99 -3.70
CA PRO A 186 1.50 -4.77 -3.40
C PRO A 186 0.62 -5.07 -4.63
N LEU A 187 -0.38 -5.94 -4.42
CA LEU A 187 -1.32 -6.35 -5.47
C LEU A 187 -2.76 -6.17 -4.99
N LEU A 188 -3.53 -5.29 -5.64
CA LEU A 188 -4.98 -5.24 -5.46
C LEU A 188 -5.67 -6.06 -6.54
N ILE A 189 -6.55 -6.97 -6.11
CA ILE A 189 -7.35 -7.83 -6.96
C ILE A 189 -8.80 -7.42 -6.80
N LEU A 190 -9.40 -6.96 -7.89
CA LEU A 190 -10.82 -6.60 -7.99
C LEU A 190 -11.55 -7.67 -8.80
N THR A 191 -12.70 -8.15 -8.32
CA THR A 191 -13.50 -9.16 -9.02
C THR A 191 -14.97 -9.06 -8.62
N SER A 192 -15.88 -9.61 -9.41
CA SER A 192 -17.24 -9.90 -8.94
C SER A 192 -17.30 -11.26 -8.23
N ARG A 193 -18.39 -11.48 -7.49
CA ARG A 193 -18.77 -12.75 -6.87
C ARG A 193 -18.81 -13.89 -7.89
N GLU A 194 -19.35 -13.64 -9.08
CA GLU A 194 -19.48 -14.61 -10.18
C GLU A 194 -18.13 -14.97 -10.82
N GLU A 195 -17.23 -14.00 -10.97
CA GLU A 195 -15.97 -14.20 -11.69
C GLU A 195 -14.81 -14.68 -10.82
N GLN A 196 -14.92 -14.62 -9.48
CA GLN A 196 -13.76 -14.81 -8.61
C GLN A 196 -13.04 -16.16 -8.79
N ASP A 197 -13.78 -17.22 -9.11
CA ASP A 197 -13.25 -18.58 -9.29
C ASP A 197 -12.53 -18.76 -10.64
N ARG A 198 -12.68 -17.81 -11.57
CA ARG A 198 -11.97 -17.79 -12.86
C ARG A 198 -10.48 -17.49 -12.66
N GLY A 199 -10.10 -16.84 -11.57
CA GLY A 199 -8.70 -16.69 -11.17
C GLY A 199 -8.44 -15.87 -9.93
N ALA A 200 -9.21 -14.82 -9.66
CA ALA A 200 -9.00 -13.90 -8.53
C ALA A 200 -8.82 -14.61 -7.18
N ALA A 201 -9.70 -15.55 -6.82
CA ALA A 201 -9.64 -16.27 -5.56
C ALA A 201 -8.38 -17.14 -5.44
N VAL A 202 -8.00 -17.82 -6.52
CA VAL A 202 -6.82 -18.71 -6.55
C VAL A 202 -5.52 -17.92 -6.55
N ILE A 203 -5.46 -16.82 -7.30
CA ILE A 203 -4.32 -15.90 -7.31
C ILE A 203 -4.14 -15.29 -5.92
N HIS A 204 -5.21 -14.78 -5.32
CA HIS A 204 -5.20 -14.25 -3.96
C HIS A 204 -4.76 -15.31 -2.95
N ALA A 205 -5.28 -16.53 -3.02
CA ALA A 205 -4.87 -17.62 -2.13
C ALA A 205 -3.37 -17.94 -2.26
N GLY A 206 -2.84 -17.97 -3.49
CA GLY A 206 -1.42 -18.19 -3.76
C GLY A 206 -0.50 -17.06 -3.27
N LEU A 207 -1.02 -15.83 -3.20
CA LEU A 207 -0.28 -14.62 -2.82
C LEU A 207 -0.71 -14.04 -1.46
N LYS A 208 -1.51 -14.78 -0.69
CA LYS A 208 -2.09 -14.29 0.57
C LYS A 208 -1.03 -13.83 1.57
N ASN A 209 0.15 -14.44 1.53
CA ASN A 209 1.27 -14.13 2.43
C ASN A 209 2.27 -13.13 1.83
N THR A 210 2.01 -12.59 0.64
CA THR A 210 2.94 -11.72 -0.11
C THR A 210 2.30 -10.38 -0.50
N GLY A 211 1.30 -9.91 0.26
CA GLY A 211 0.76 -8.56 0.12
C GLY A 211 -0.34 -8.39 -0.94
N ALA A 212 -0.97 -9.49 -1.39
CA ALA A 212 -2.16 -9.41 -2.22
C ALA A 212 -3.42 -9.09 -1.38
N THR A 213 -4.24 -8.16 -1.87
CA THR A 213 -5.53 -7.76 -1.31
C THR A 213 -6.63 -8.10 -2.30
N LEU A 214 -7.67 -8.81 -1.86
CA LEU A 214 -8.84 -9.13 -2.68
C LEU A 214 -10.03 -8.26 -2.27
N ARG A 215 -10.73 -7.71 -3.27
CA ARG A 215 -12.06 -7.11 -3.13
C ARG A 215 -13.01 -7.82 -4.09
N VAL A 216 -14.14 -8.25 -3.53
CA VAL A 216 -15.19 -8.97 -4.25
C VAL A 216 -16.43 -8.10 -4.20
N PHE A 217 -16.95 -7.79 -5.39
CA PHE A 217 -18.15 -7.01 -5.62
C PHE A 217 -19.35 -7.94 -5.82
N GLU A 218 -20.55 -7.53 -5.41
CA GLU A 218 -21.77 -8.34 -5.52
C GLU A 218 -22.55 -8.03 -6.81
N GLU A 219 -22.19 -6.94 -7.49
CA GLU A 219 -22.67 -6.55 -8.79
C GLU A 219 -22.43 -7.66 -9.83
N GLU A 220 -23.46 -7.94 -10.62
CA GLU A 220 -23.47 -8.95 -11.67
C GLU A 220 -23.05 -8.35 -13.03
N ASP A 221 -22.69 -9.20 -14.00
CA ASP A 221 -22.35 -8.79 -15.38
C ASP A 221 -21.20 -7.77 -15.55
N ILE A 222 -20.41 -7.52 -14.50
CA ILE A 222 -19.20 -6.68 -14.56
C ILE A 222 -17.96 -7.49 -14.94
N HIS A 223 -17.14 -6.96 -15.85
CA HIS A 223 -15.87 -7.56 -16.27
C HIS A 223 -14.82 -6.49 -16.60
N GLY A 224 -13.64 -6.56 -15.97
CA GLY A 224 -12.52 -5.67 -16.28
C GLY A 224 -12.92 -4.19 -16.18
N THR A 225 -12.67 -3.41 -17.24
CA THR A 225 -13.03 -1.98 -17.27
C THR A 225 -14.53 -1.72 -17.34
N ASN A 226 -15.38 -2.74 -17.50
CA ASN A 226 -16.83 -2.58 -17.37
C ASN A 226 -17.29 -2.35 -15.93
N MET A 227 -16.39 -2.46 -14.94
CA MET A 227 -16.68 -2.03 -13.57
C MET A 227 -16.84 -0.51 -13.45
N PHE A 228 -16.23 0.27 -14.34
CA PHE A 228 -16.30 1.73 -14.28
C PHE A 228 -17.72 2.22 -14.52
N GLY A 229 -18.21 3.07 -13.62
CA GLY A 229 -19.59 3.57 -13.61
C GLY A 229 -20.66 2.55 -13.19
N GLU A 230 -20.31 1.28 -12.98
CA GLU A 230 -21.23 0.23 -12.51
C GLU A 230 -20.98 -0.13 -11.03
N VAL A 231 -19.70 -0.15 -10.61
CA VAL A 231 -19.31 -0.39 -9.21
C VAL A 231 -19.01 0.95 -8.55
N ASP A 232 -19.79 1.31 -7.54
CA ASP A 232 -19.69 2.60 -6.85
C ASP A 232 -18.28 2.81 -6.27
N GLY A 233 -17.61 3.87 -6.76
CA GLY A 233 -16.33 4.32 -6.25
C GLY A 233 -15.12 3.45 -6.64
N VAL A 234 -15.24 2.56 -7.63
CA VAL A 234 -14.14 1.68 -8.03
C VAL A 234 -12.93 2.46 -8.56
N GLU A 235 -13.12 3.55 -9.30
CA GLU A 235 -12.04 4.42 -9.80
C GLU A 235 -11.27 5.04 -8.63
N LYS A 236 -12.00 5.54 -7.63
CA LYS A 236 -11.43 6.11 -6.41
C LYS A 236 -10.68 5.05 -5.61
N MET A 237 -11.23 3.84 -5.47
CA MET A 237 -10.56 2.73 -4.76
C MET A 237 -9.22 2.37 -5.41
N ILE A 238 -9.18 2.29 -6.74
CA ILE A 238 -7.96 2.04 -7.50
C ILE A 238 -6.95 3.17 -7.26
N THR A 239 -7.41 4.42 -7.33
CA THR A 239 -6.59 5.62 -7.13
C THR A 239 -6.01 5.70 -5.73
N ASP A 240 -6.82 5.47 -4.69
CA ASP A 240 -6.39 5.46 -3.29
C ASP A 240 -5.33 4.37 -3.06
N TRP A 241 -5.53 3.16 -3.60
CA TRP A 241 -4.55 2.08 -3.52
C TRP A 241 -3.21 2.47 -4.16
N LEU A 242 -3.25 3.04 -5.37
CA LEU A 242 -2.06 3.49 -6.08
C LEU A 242 -1.33 4.58 -5.30
N LEU A 243 -2.05 5.57 -4.75
CA LEU A 243 -1.46 6.65 -3.96
C LEU A 243 -0.83 6.14 -2.65
N ASP A 244 -1.52 5.25 -1.94
CA ASP A 244 -1.01 4.65 -0.71
C ASP A 244 0.26 3.84 -0.98
N THR A 245 0.28 3.03 -2.03
CA THR A 245 1.41 2.12 -2.30
C THR A 245 2.59 2.83 -2.97
N LEU A 246 2.37 3.83 -3.83
CA LEU A 246 3.43 4.55 -4.56
C LEU A 246 4.04 5.72 -3.79
N ASN A 247 3.40 6.18 -2.70
CA ASN A 247 3.96 7.23 -1.83
C ASN A 247 4.53 6.69 -0.51
N ARG A 248 4.58 5.36 -0.32
CA ARG A 248 5.30 4.77 0.80
C ARG A 248 6.80 5.08 0.68
N PRO A 249 7.47 5.55 1.75
CA PRO A 249 8.92 5.66 1.76
C PRO A 249 9.56 4.27 1.58
N GLU A 250 10.63 4.22 0.79
CA GLU A 250 11.41 3.04 0.37
C GLU A 250 11.94 2.15 1.53
N THR A 251 11.76 2.58 2.77
CA THR A 251 12.17 1.85 3.99
C THR A 251 11.04 1.03 4.64
N ALA A 252 9.84 1.03 4.08
CA ALA A 252 8.76 0.18 4.58
C ALA A 252 8.88 -1.23 3.98
N PRO A 253 9.13 -2.29 4.78
CA PRO A 253 9.16 -3.64 4.26
C PRO A 253 7.82 -4.00 3.62
N ALA A 254 7.89 -4.67 2.47
CA ALA A 254 6.74 -5.20 1.74
C ALA A 254 6.03 -6.25 2.60
N GLY A 255 5.05 -5.78 3.37
CA GLY A 255 4.29 -6.60 4.29
C GLY A 255 3.59 -5.71 5.30
N SER A 256 2.27 -5.62 5.15
CA SER A 256 1.29 -5.08 6.11
C SER A 256 1.13 -3.56 6.16
N LEU A 257 0.16 -3.06 5.39
CA LEU A 257 -0.90 -2.29 6.03
C LEU A 257 -2.09 -3.24 6.16
N PRO A 258 -2.90 -3.15 7.24
CA PRO A 258 -4.18 -3.81 7.24
C PRO A 258 -5.01 -3.18 6.10
N PRO A 259 -5.80 -3.94 5.33
CA PRO A 259 -6.71 -3.35 4.35
C PRO A 259 -7.52 -2.24 5.02
N ALA A 260 -7.74 -1.12 4.31
CA ALA A 260 -8.40 0.11 4.78
C ALA A 260 -9.82 -0.07 5.37
N ASP A 261 -10.31 -1.32 5.47
CA ASP A 261 -11.62 -1.72 5.99
C ASP A 261 -11.54 -2.55 7.29
N LEU A 262 -10.36 -2.76 7.87
CA LEU A 262 -10.26 -3.40 9.19
C LEU A 262 -10.48 -2.36 10.29
N PRO A 263 -11.40 -2.60 11.27
CA PRO A 263 -11.55 -1.70 12.39
C PRO A 263 -10.22 -1.58 13.14
N LEU A 264 -9.81 -0.33 13.39
CA LEU A 264 -8.70 0.01 14.26
C LEU A 264 -9.14 -0.21 15.70
N TYR A 265 -8.55 -1.19 16.38
CA TYR A 265 -8.81 -1.37 17.81
C TYR A 265 -7.90 -0.43 18.60
N ARG A 266 -8.50 0.48 19.36
CA ARG A 266 -7.79 1.42 20.23
C ARG A 266 -7.87 0.91 21.67
N ILE A 267 -6.72 0.56 22.25
CA ILE A 267 -6.62 -0.01 23.60
C ILE A 267 -5.89 1.00 24.49
N ASN A 268 -6.47 1.36 25.63
CA ASN A 268 -5.78 2.21 26.61
C ASN A 268 -4.53 1.48 27.13
N LEU A 269 -3.39 2.17 27.06
CA LEU A 269 -2.13 1.69 27.60
C LEU A 269 -1.53 2.76 28.51
N ARG A 270 -1.54 2.50 29.82
CA ARG A 270 -0.85 3.35 30.79
C ARG A 270 0.58 2.87 30.97
N VAL A 271 1.53 3.79 30.87
CA VAL A 271 2.96 3.49 31.02
C VAL A 271 3.50 4.20 32.24
N HIS A 272 3.94 3.41 33.21
CA HIS A 272 4.47 3.85 34.50
C HIS A 272 5.97 4.03 34.41
N LEU A 273 6.42 5.28 34.58
CA LEU A 273 7.82 5.67 34.37
C LEU A 273 8.57 6.02 35.66
N ALA A 274 7.90 6.01 36.81
CA ALA A 274 8.51 6.34 38.10
C ALA A 274 9.75 5.50 38.44
N GLY A 275 9.74 4.23 38.00
CA GLY A 275 10.85 3.29 38.22
C GLY A 275 11.94 3.33 37.16
N SER A 276 11.76 4.06 36.05
CA SER A 276 12.68 4.06 34.92
C SER A 276 13.88 4.99 35.16
N SER A 277 15.03 4.62 34.59
CA SER A 277 16.21 5.48 34.51
C SER A 277 16.27 6.33 33.23
N ARG A 278 15.36 6.13 32.28
CA ARG A 278 15.31 6.87 31.02
C ARG A 278 14.67 8.24 31.22
N MET A 279 15.15 9.21 30.45
CA MET A 279 14.52 10.52 30.37
C MET A 279 13.18 10.40 29.63
N PRO A 280 12.13 11.14 30.04
CA PRO A 280 10.82 11.09 29.38
C PRO A 280 10.87 11.29 27.85
N GLN A 281 11.78 12.12 27.34
CA GLN A 281 11.91 12.40 25.91
C GLN A 281 12.41 11.18 25.10
N GLU A 282 13.11 10.24 25.75
CA GLU A 282 13.59 9.01 25.10
C GLU A 282 12.46 8.04 24.78
N PHE A 283 11.30 8.19 25.41
CA PHE A 283 10.17 7.28 25.23
C PHE A 283 9.31 7.58 24.00
N ALA A 284 9.31 8.81 23.48
CA ALA A 284 8.55 9.15 22.27
C ALA A 284 8.83 8.23 21.08
N PRO A 285 10.09 8.00 20.66
CA PRO A 285 10.37 7.08 19.57
C PRO A 285 10.05 5.62 19.92
N ILE A 286 10.15 5.23 21.20
CA ILE A 286 9.82 3.87 21.66
C ILE A 286 8.32 3.62 21.48
N PHE A 287 7.47 4.52 21.98
CA PHE A 287 6.02 4.39 21.90
C PHE A 287 5.50 4.48 20.47
N SER A 288 6.09 5.36 19.66
CA SER A 288 5.77 5.43 18.24
C SER A 288 6.03 4.11 17.53
N GLU A 289 7.17 3.45 17.81
CA GLU A 289 7.51 2.18 17.19
C GLU A 289 6.65 1.00 17.70
N ILE A 290 6.24 1.00 18.97
CA ILE A 290 5.26 0.01 19.47
C ILE A 290 3.98 0.07 18.63
N ASN A 291 3.44 1.27 18.43
CA ASN A 291 2.24 1.45 17.62
C ASN A 291 2.49 1.16 16.14
N GLU A 292 3.66 1.48 15.59
CA GLU A 292 4.01 1.09 14.21
C GLU A 292 3.95 -0.43 14.01
N ILE A 293 4.57 -1.21 14.91
CA ILE A 293 4.58 -2.67 14.86
C ILE A 293 3.15 -3.25 14.85
N TRP A 294 2.28 -2.76 15.73
CA TRP A 294 0.93 -3.31 15.92
C TRP A 294 -0.10 -2.78 14.93
N GLN A 295 -0.03 -1.49 14.60
CA GLN A 295 -0.97 -0.85 13.68
C GLN A 295 -0.74 -1.34 12.25
N SER A 296 0.52 -1.44 11.80
CA SER A 296 0.83 -1.84 10.41
C SER A 296 0.41 -3.30 10.14
N GLN A 297 0.51 -4.17 11.14
CA GLN A 297 0.28 -5.61 10.98
C GLN A 297 -1.12 -6.05 11.35
N ALA A 298 -1.66 -5.53 12.46
CA ALA A 298 -2.88 -6.03 13.05
C ALA A 298 -3.99 -4.98 13.17
N GLY A 299 -3.76 -3.72 12.77
CA GLY A 299 -4.74 -2.65 12.97
C GLY A 299 -5.11 -2.48 14.45
N ILE A 300 -4.11 -2.62 15.33
CA ILE A 300 -4.25 -2.42 16.77
C ILE A 300 -3.40 -1.21 17.13
N CYS A 301 -4.00 -0.32 17.89
CA CYS A 301 -3.41 0.92 18.35
C CYS A 301 -3.47 0.97 19.88
N PHE A 302 -2.38 1.37 20.52
CA PHE A 302 -2.36 1.67 21.93
C PHE A 302 -2.44 3.18 22.17
N GLU A 303 -3.45 3.61 22.93
CA GLU A 303 -3.58 4.97 23.43
C GLU A 303 -2.64 5.12 24.63
N ILE A 304 -1.41 5.54 24.35
CA ILE A 304 -0.31 5.55 25.32
C ILE A 304 -0.35 6.83 26.15
N HIS A 305 -0.52 6.67 27.46
CA HIS A 305 -0.44 7.75 28.45
C HIS A 305 0.59 7.41 29.53
N THR A 306 1.58 8.28 29.73
CA THR A 306 2.58 8.05 30.77
C THR A 306 2.15 8.62 32.12
N VAL A 307 2.54 7.95 33.20
CA VAL A 307 2.35 8.41 34.58
C VAL A 307 3.61 8.19 35.41
N ASP A 308 3.71 8.94 36.50
CA ASP A 308 4.80 8.94 37.48
C ASP A 308 4.39 8.31 38.83
N HIS A 309 3.24 7.64 38.86
CA HIS A 309 2.73 6.89 40.00
C HIS A 309 2.49 5.43 39.61
N ASP A 310 2.29 4.53 40.57
CA ASP A 310 2.07 3.10 40.31
C ASP A 310 0.59 2.66 40.29
N THR A 311 -0.37 3.60 40.32
CA THR A 311 -1.81 3.29 40.28
C THR A 311 -2.25 2.75 38.90
N PRO A 312 -2.66 1.47 38.79
CA PRO A 312 -3.05 0.87 37.50
C PRO A 312 -4.35 1.47 36.91
N LEU A 313 -4.62 1.19 35.65
CA LEU A 313 -5.92 1.45 35.03
C LEU A 313 -6.98 0.49 35.58
N ALA A 314 -8.23 0.97 35.62
CA ALA A 314 -9.38 0.09 35.85
C ALA A 314 -9.74 -0.70 34.57
N ASP A 315 -9.59 -0.06 33.41
CA ASP A 315 -9.87 -0.62 32.09
C ASP A 315 -8.71 -0.29 31.13
N GLY A 316 -8.02 -1.32 30.63
CA GLY A 316 -6.90 -1.20 29.71
C GLY A 316 -5.74 -2.10 30.08
N LEU A 317 -4.54 -1.72 29.66
CA LEU A 317 -3.29 -2.39 29.97
C LEU A 317 -2.34 -1.42 30.68
N ASP A 318 -1.54 -1.96 31.59
CA ASP A 318 -0.51 -1.20 32.29
C ASP A 318 0.88 -1.81 32.05
N MET A 319 1.86 -0.94 31.84
CA MET A 319 3.26 -1.30 31.56
C MET A 319 4.22 -0.49 32.42
N TRP A 320 5.20 -1.15 33.03
CA TRP A 320 6.26 -0.49 33.80
C TRP A 320 7.62 -0.65 33.16
N PHE A 321 8.38 0.44 33.14
CA PHE A 321 9.80 0.45 32.78
C PHE A 321 10.66 0.63 34.02
N SER A 322 11.69 -0.21 34.16
CA SER A 322 12.68 -0.12 35.24
C SER A 322 14.08 -0.52 34.73
N PRO A 323 15.18 -0.06 35.33
CA PRO A 323 16.54 -0.45 34.91
C PRO A 323 16.78 -1.95 34.97
N ASN A 324 16.13 -2.66 35.90
CA ASN A 324 16.30 -4.09 36.11
C ASN A 324 15.00 -4.69 36.63
N ILE A 325 14.61 -5.83 36.06
CA ILE A 325 13.42 -6.61 36.45
C ILE A 325 13.80 -8.07 36.76
N GLY A 326 14.98 -8.30 37.33
CA GLY A 326 15.43 -9.64 37.71
C GLY A 326 16.05 -10.44 36.55
N GLY A 327 16.73 -9.75 35.63
CA GLY A 327 17.44 -10.38 34.49
C GLY A 327 16.56 -10.74 33.29
N TYR A 328 15.27 -10.44 33.33
CA TYR A 328 14.37 -10.53 32.18
C TYR A 328 14.43 -9.26 31.33
N ASN A 329 14.18 -9.41 30.03
CA ASN A 329 13.99 -8.27 29.12
C ASN A 329 12.58 -7.67 29.27
N GLY A 330 11.60 -8.55 29.41
CA GLY A 330 10.21 -8.22 29.68
C GLY A 330 9.46 -9.47 30.13
N TYR A 331 8.29 -9.27 30.72
CA TYR A 331 7.30 -10.32 30.92
C TYR A 331 5.90 -9.73 31.06
N TYR A 332 4.91 -10.53 30.69
CA TYR A 332 3.50 -10.35 31.05
C TYR A 332 3.10 -11.40 32.09
N ASP A 333 2.58 -10.98 33.25
CA ASP A 333 2.22 -11.88 34.35
C ASP A 333 0.76 -12.35 34.35
N GLY A 334 0.00 -11.96 33.32
CA GLY A 334 -1.44 -12.23 33.19
C GLY A 334 -2.31 -11.01 33.49
N GLU A 335 -1.73 -9.95 34.06
CA GLU A 335 -2.43 -8.69 34.35
C GLU A 335 -1.59 -7.47 33.92
N HIS A 336 -0.28 -7.49 34.20
CA HIS A 336 0.62 -6.35 34.01
C HIS A 336 1.82 -6.71 33.14
N ILE A 337 2.35 -5.70 32.44
CA ILE A 337 3.58 -5.81 31.65
C ILE A 337 4.73 -5.16 32.40
N ARG A 338 5.86 -5.87 32.52
CA ARG A 338 7.08 -5.35 33.13
C ARG A 338 8.22 -5.39 32.11
N MET A 339 8.97 -4.30 32.02
CA MET A 339 10.00 -4.07 31.02
C MET A 339 11.30 -3.60 31.67
N THR A 340 12.43 -4.12 31.21
CA THR A 340 13.70 -3.43 31.47
C THR A 340 13.86 -2.22 30.54
N ASP A 341 14.50 -1.16 31.01
CA ASP A 341 14.81 0.04 30.22
C ASP A 341 15.65 -0.30 28.97
N ALA A 342 16.58 -1.26 29.07
CA ALA A 342 17.53 -1.58 28.02
C ALA A 342 17.59 -3.09 27.72
N PRO A 343 16.56 -3.64 27.04
CA PRO A 343 16.55 -5.06 26.71
C PRO A 343 17.71 -5.43 25.81
N THR A 344 18.32 -6.59 26.06
CA THR A 344 19.40 -7.14 25.23
C THR A 344 18.84 -8.20 24.29
N LEU A 345 18.98 -7.99 22.98
CA LEU A 345 18.37 -8.83 21.94
C LEU A 345 19.42 -9.30 20.93
N ALA A 346 19.22 -10.50 20.39
CA ALA A 346 19.97 -11.02 19.24
C ALA A 346 19.47 -10.40 17.93
N GLY A 347 20.36 -10.32 16.93
CA GLY A 347 20.03 -9.80 15.61
C GLY A 347 18.90 -10.56 14.92
N ALA A 348 18.20 -9.87 14.02
CA ALA A 348 17.20 -10.43 13.14
C ALA A 348 17.46 -9.90 11.72
N PRO A 349 17.11 -10.64 10.65
CA PRO A 349 17.26 -10.16 9.27
C PRO A 349 16.56 -8.81 9.00
N HIS A 350 15.39 -8.59 9.59
CA HIS A 350 14.58 -7.38 9.46
C HIS A 350 14.31 -6.78 10.86
N PRO A 351 15.32 -6.16 11.50
CA PRO A 351 15.24 -5.80 12.91
C PRO A 351 14.34 -4.59 13.15
N ALA A 352 13.62 -4.62 14.27
CA ALA A 352 13.08 -3.41 14.88
C ALA A 352 14.23 -2.46 15.29
N ARG A 353 13.93 -1.16 15.35
CA ARG A 353 14.90 -0.09 15.63
C ARG A 353 15.21 0.01 17.12
N SER A 354 14.21 -0.12 17.98
CA SER A 354 14.36 -0.04 19.44
C SER A 354 14.17 -1.39 20.12
N SER A 355 15.16 -1.82 20.92
CA SER A 355 15.03 -3.04 21.72
C SER A 355 13.93 -2.94 22.77
N ALA A 356 13.72 -1.75 23.33
CA ALA A 356 12.64 -1.46 24.27
C ALA A 356 11.27 -1.55 23.59
N ALA A 357 11.09 -0.91 22.43
CA ALA A 357 9.82 -0.92 21.70
C ALA A 357 9.47 -2.34 21.25
N ARG A 358 10.45 -3.04 20.67
CA ARG A 358 10.30 -4.42 20.24
C ARG A 358 9.88 -5.32 21.39
N THR A 359 10.56 -5.21 22.54
CA THR A 359 10.29 -6.10 23.67
C THR A 359 8.92 -5.77 24.26
N ALA A 360 8.54 -4.49 24.35
CA ALA A 360 7.20 -4.10 24.80
C ALA A 360 6.13 -4.64 23.85
N ALA A 361 6.36 -4.58 22.53
CA ALA A 361 5.46 -5.15 21.54
C ALA A 361 5.32 -6.68 21.68
N HIS A 362 6.40 -7.39 22.05
CA HIS A 362 6.35 -8.82 22.33
C HIS A 362 5.47 -9.13 23.55
N GLU A 363 5.64 -8.41 24.67
CA GLU A 363 4.84 -8.63 25.88
C GLU A 363 3.37 -8.23 25.68
N LEU A 364 3.11 -7.17 24.92
CA LEU A 364 1.75 -6.83 24.46
C LEU A 364 1.15 -7.97 23.63
N GLY A 365 1.97 -8.74 22.91
CA GLY A 365 1.54 -9.94 22.21
C GLY A 365 0.97 -10.99 23.16
N HIS A 366 1.60 -11.20 24.32
CA HIS A 366 1.08 -12.09 25.35
C HIS A 366 -0.22 -11.58 25.98
N ALA A 367 -0.31 -10.27 26.25
CA ALA A 367 -1.57 -9.66 26.69
C ALA A 367 -2.70 -9.86 25.65
N LEU A 368 -2.35 -9.83 24.36
CA LEU A 368 -3.23 -10.12 23.22
C LEU A 368 -3.34 -11.63 22.89
N SER A 369 -3.05 -12.51 23.86
CA SER A 369 -3.22 -13.96 23.77
C SER A 369 -2.36 -14.67 22.72
N LEU A 370 -1.23 -14.08 22.33
CA LEU A 370 -0.30 -14.72 21.38
C LEU A 370 0.66 -15.68 22.09
N PRO A 371 0.79 -16.93 21.59
CA PRO A 371 1.82 -17.84 22.04
C PRO A 371 3.16 -17.52 21.38
N HIS A 372 4.25 -18.06 21.93
CA HIS A 372 5.56 -18.00 21.30
C HIS A 372 5.57 -18.69 19.93
N ARG A 373 6.36 -18.12 19.01
CA ARG A 373 6.61 -18.65 17.68
C ARG A 373 8.10 -18.46 17.32
N GLN A 374 8.85 -19.56 17.25
CA GLN A 374 10.30 -19.58 17.46
C GLN A 374 11.12 -19.98 16.22
N GLU A 375 10.48 -20.18 15.08
CA GLU A 375 11.11 -20.72 13.87
C GLU A 375 11.85 -19.70 13.01
N SER A 376 11.69 -18.39 13.26
CA SER A 376 12.43 -17.33 12.57
C SER A 376 12.79 -16.19 13.51
N ASP A 377 14.02 -15.67 13.38
CA ASP A 377 14.53 -14.51 14.13
C ASP A 377 13.74 -13.23 13.87
N ASP A 378 12.99 -13.16 12.77
CA ASP A 378 12.11 -12.03 12.42
C ASP A 378 10.74 -12.05 13.11
N ASN A 379 10.38 -13.14 13.79
CA ASN A 379 9.07 -13.25 14.41
C ASN A 379 8.91 -12.31 15.61
N LEU A 380 7.79 -11.60 15.72
CA LEU A 380 7.49 -10.82 16.93
C LEU A 380 7.44 -11.74 18.15
N MET A 381 6.77 -12.89 18.03
CA MET A 381 6.60 -13.84 19.13
C MET A 381 7.80 -14.78 19.36
N ARG A 382 8.95 -14.51 18.74
CA ARG A 382 10.21 -15.15 19.11
C ARG A 382 10.90 -14.35 20.20
N SER A 383 10.97 -14.85 21.41
CA SER A 383 11.62 -14.11 22.49
C SER A 383 13.11 -13.83 22.19
N LYS A 384 13.62 -12.69 22.66
CA LYS A 384 15.04 -12.27 22.65
C LYS A 384 15.69 -11.97 21.29
N THR A 385 14.93 -11.73 20.23
CA THR A 385 15.48 -11.23 18.94
C THR A 385 14.95 -9.83 18.63
N TYR A 386 15.50 -9.17 17.61
CA TYR A 386 14.93 -7.92 17.08
C TYR A 386 13.73 -8.13 16.12
N GLY A 387 13.30 -9.38 15.91
CA GLY A 387 12.16 -9.69 15.07
C GLY A 387 10.85 -9.09 15.58
N TRP A 388 10.01 -8.64 14.66
CA TRP A 388 8.76 -7.94 14.95
C TRP A 388 7.60 -8.33 14.00
N GLN A 389 7.79 -9.34 13.15
CA GLN A 389 6.80 -9.77 12.18
C GLN A 389 5.78 -10.75 12.76
N LEU A 390 4.50 -10.49 12.52
CA LEU A 390 3.35 -11.33 12.79
C LEU A 390 2.93 -12.08 11.53
N ASN A 391 2.42 -13.30 11.70
CA ASN A 391 1.74 -14.02 10.64
C ASN A 391 0.20 -13.84 10.73
N GLY A 392 -0.51 -14.32 9.69
CA GLY A 392 -1.97 -14.18 9.64
C GLY A 392 -2.74 -14.84 10.78
N ARG A 393 -2.22 -15.92 11.40
CA ARG A 393 -2.85 -16.56 12.57
C ARG A 393 -2.70 -15.69 13.81
N GLU A 394 -1.51 -15.16 14.04
CA GLU A 394 -1.23 -14.26 15.16
C GLU A 394 -2.05 -12.97 15.04
N ILE A 395 -2.11 -12.36 13.85
CA ILE A 395 -2.96 -11.20 13.59
C ILE A 395 -4.42 -11.48 13.95
N LYS A 396 -4.97 -12.63 13.52
CA LYS A 396 -6.36 -13.01 13.83
C LYS A 396 -6.60 -13.19 15.32
N LEU A 397 -5.68 -13.84 16.04
CA LEU A 397 -5.78 -14.05 17.48
C LEU A 397 -5.70 -12.73 18.25
N ALA A 398 -4.71 -11.91 17.95
CA ALA A 398 -4.52 -10.62 18.58
C ALA A 398 -5.74 -9.71 18.38
N ARG A 399 -6.27 -9.64 17.15
CA ARG A 399 -7.49 -8.87 16.85
C ARG A 399 -8.71 -9.41 17.61
N GLY A 400 -8.84 -10.73 17.75
CA GLY A 400 -9.91 -11.34 18.54
C GLY A 400 -9.85 -10.97 20.03
N ALA A 401 -8.64 -10.90 20.61
CA ALA A 401 -8.43 -10.42 21.97
C ALA A 401 -8.72 -8.92 22.09
N ALA A 402 -8.24 -8.13 21.12
CA ALA A 402 -8.37 -6.67 21.10
C ALA A 402 -9.82 -6.18 21.14
N VAL A 403 -10.78 -6.92 20.54
CA VAL A 403 -12.22 -6.57 20.57
C VAL A 403 -12.73 -6.35 22.00
N ASN A 404 -12.26 -7.15 22.96
CA ASN A 404 -12.74 -7.09 24.35
C ASN A 404 -12.02 -6.01 25.19
N MET A 405 -10.93 -5.44 24.66
CA MET A 405 -10.11 -4.43 25.34
C MET A 405 -10.29 -3.04 24.72
N ALA A 406 -10.87 -2.98 23.51
CA ALA A 406 -10.94 -1.76 22.73
C ALA A 406 -11.97 -0.77 23.31
N LEU A 407 -11.65 0.52 23.18
CA LEU A 407 -12.57 1.61 23.48
C LEU A 407 -13.85 1.52 22.65
N ALA A 408 -14.99 1.83 23.28
CA ALA A 408 -16.25 2.09 22.58
C ALA A 408 -16.09 3.42 21.80
N ASP A 409 -16.01 3.32 20.48
CA ASP A 409 -15.55 4.38 19.55
C ASP A 409 -16.12 5.80 19.76
N THR A 410 -15.26 6.84 19.72
CA THR A 410 -15.63 8.27 19.64
C THR A 410 -14.60 9.21 18.96
N ALA A 411 -13.51 8.75 18.30
CA ALA A 411 -12.51 9.68 17.68
C ALA A 411 -11.61 9.02 16.59
N PRO A 412 -10.85 9.80 15.77
CA PRO A 412 -10.53 9.52 14.36
C PRO A 412 -9.70 8.25 14.08
N HIS A 413 -9.70 7.83 12.81
CA HIS A 413 -9.15 6.58 12.24
C HIS A 413 -7.64 6.29 12.45
N ASN A 414 -6.93 7.02 13.32
CA ASN A 414 -5.50 6.90 13.60
C ASN A 414 -5.22 6.91 15.11
N CYS A 415 -4.08 6.36 15.53
CA CYS A 415 -3.60 6.51 16.90
C CYS A 415 -3.43 7.98 17.31
N SER A 416 -3.84 8.32 18.52
CA SER A 416 -3.40 9.58 19.12
C SER A 416 -1.88 9.58 19.29
N PRO A 417 -1.20 10.72 19.12
CA PRO A 417 0.20 10.85 19.52
C PRO A 417 0.36 10.44 21.00
N PRO A 418 1.41 9.69 21.38
CA PRO A 418 1.65 9.31 22.77
C PRO A 418 1.68 10.53 23.68
N GLN A 419 0.89 10.49 24.75
CA GLN A 419 0.85 11.55 25.74
C GLN A 419 1.90 11.29 26.81
N ILE A 420 3.05 11.92 26.63
CA ILE A 420 4.16 11.84 27.59
C ILE A 420 4.00 12.99 28.58
N ASN A 421 3.53 12.66 29.77
CA ASN A 421 3.54 13.59 30.89
C ASN A 421 4.99 13.82 31.32
N LEU A 422 5.53 14.96 30.90
CA LEU A 422 6.75 15.53 31.44
C LEU A 422 6.40 16.06 32.83
N HIS A 423 6.80 15.37 33.89
CA HIS A 423 6.72 15.98 35.20
C HIS A 423 7.62 17.24 35.21
N PRO A 424 7.12 18.42 35.60
CA PRO A 424 7.95 19.61 35.80
C PRO A 424 8.75 19.38 37.09
N GLY A 425 9.95 18.83 36.94
CA GLY A 425 10.75 18.37 38.07
C GLY A 425 12.25 18.65 37.94
N ILE A 426 12.62 19.80 37.38
CA ILE A 426 13.60 20.76 37.96
C ILE A 426 13.11 22.17 37.63
#